data_AF-A0A8X6Y8P4-F1
#
_entry.id   AF-A0A8X6Y8P4-F1
#
_cell.length_a   1.000
_cell.length_b   1.000
_cell.length_c   1.000
_cell.angle_alpha   90.00
_cell.angle_beta   90.00
_cell.angle_gamma   90.00
#
_symmetry.space_group_name_H-M   'P 1'
#
loop_
_entity.id
_entity.type
_entity.pdbx_description
1 polymer ?
#
loop_
_entity_poly.entity_id
_entity_poly.type
_entity_poly.pdbx_seq_one_letter_code
_entity_poly.pdbx_strand_id
1 'polypeptide(L)'
;MAFALQNSTIEEQRSVIRFLTVEGEKTAAIHRRMMTVYEEKWVSDKSVRKWSARFHAGRESVGDDQKPDQANTVMTSDLIDKKNDLVRSDRRVTLRMLALKLDVSYGTVWTIVHDGLRFRKVCAAWVLKQLTDQQKKLRMGLAL
;
A
#
# COMPACT_ATOMS: atom_id res chain seq x y z
N MET A 1 -15.76 2.20 -43.02
CA MET A 1 -14.46 2.73 -42.56
C MET A 1 -14.40 2.52 -41.06
N ALA A 2 -13.36 1.86 -40.54
CA ALA A 2 -13.19 1.72 -39.10
C ALA A 2 -12.76 3.08 -38.53
N PHE A 3 -13.45 3.56 -37.49
CA PHE A 3 -13.16 4.81 -36.83
C PHE A 3 -12.10 4.56 -35.74
N ALA A 4 -11.01 5.32 -35.75
CA ALA A 4 -9.94 5.20 -34.76
C ALA A 4 -10.41 5.69 -33.38
N LEU A 5 -10.26 4.86 -32.35
CA LEU A 5 -10.59 5.26 -30.98
C LEU A 5 -9.49 6.19 -30.44
N GLN A 6 -9.74 7.51 -30.47
CA GLN A 6 -8.72 8.52 -30.15
C GLN A 6 -8.32 8.58 -28.67
N ASN A 7 -9.17 8.11 -27.75
CA ASN A 7 -8.94 8.12 -26.31
C ASN A 7 -9.43 6.80 -25.69
N SER A 8 -8.51 5.87 -25.43
CA SER A 8 -8.80 4.63 -24.71
C SER A 8 -7.77 4.38 -23.61
N THR A 9 -8.23 3.90 -22.47
CA THR A 9 -7.37 3.55 -21.34
C THR A 9 -6.65 2.23 -21.60
N ILE A 10 -5.54 2.01 -20.89
CA ILE A 10 -4.78 0.75 -20.97
C ILE A 10 -5.66 -0.43 -20.53
N GLU A 11 -6.57 -0.23 -19.57
CA GLU A 11 -7.47 -1.28 -19.09
C GLU A 11 -8.55 -1.64 -20.12
N GLU A 12 -9.10 -0.67 -20.83
CA GLU A 12 -10.01 -0.95 -21.96
C GLU A 12 -9.33 -1.79 -23.03
N GLN A 13 -8.11 -1.41 -23.43
CA GLN A 13 -7.32 -2.18 -24.40
C GLN A 13 -7.02 -3.61 -23.92
N ARG A 14 -6.69 -3.78 -22.63
CA ARG A 14 -6.51 -5.11 -22.03
C ARG A 14 -7.81 -5.92 -21.96
N SER A 15 -8.96 -5.27 -21.82
CA SER A 15 -10.27 -5.91 -21.86
C SER A 15 -10.56 -6.48 -23.25
N VAL A 16 -10.22 -5.74 -24.31
CA VAL A 16 -10.31 -6.23 -25.69
C VAL A 16 -9.36 -7.41 -25.92
N ILE A 17 -8.13 -7.34 -25.39
CA ILE A 17 -7.18 -8.47 -25.46
C ILE A 17 -7.76 -9.70 -24.74
N ARG A 18 -8.38 -9.52 -23.57
CA ARG A 18 -9.03 -10.61 -22.84
C ARG A 18 -10.12 -11.26 -23.68
N PHE A 19 -11.05 -10.45 -24.22
CA PHE A 19 -12.14 -10.92 -25.06
C PHE A 19 -11.63 -11.75 -26.25
N LEU A 20 -10.70 -11.19 -27.03
CA LEU A 20 -10.15 -11.87 -28.21
C LEU A 20 -9.32 -13.12 -27.85
N THR A 21 -8.63 -13.10 -26.71
CA THR A 21 -7.88 -14.29 -26.25
C THR A 21 -8.84 -15.43 -25.87
N VAL A 22 -9.97 -15.12 -25.24
CA VAL A 22 -11.01 -16.11 -24.87
C VAL A 22 -11.75 -16.62 -26.11
N GLU A 23 -11.94 -15.77 -27.13
CA GLU A 23 -12.48 -16.15 -28.45
C GLU A 23 -11.55 -17.13 -29.21
N GLY A 24 -10.30 -17.29 -28.76
CA GLY A 24 -9.31 -18.20 -29.36
C GLY A 24 -8.48 -17.57 -30.47
N GLU A 25 -8.50 -16.24 -30.60
CA GLU A 25 -7.69 -15.54 -31.60
C GLU A 25 -6.19 -15.64 -31.28
N LYS A 26 -5.38 -15.84 -32.32
CA LYS A 26 -3.92 -15.89 -32.16
C LYS A 26 -3.39 -14.50 -31.80
N THR A 27 -2.39 -14.43 -30.94
CA THR A 27 -1.81 -13.17 -30.47
C THR A 27 -1.36 -12.24 -31.61
N ALA A 28 -0.86 -12.80 -32.72
CA ALA A 28 -0.49 -12.03 -33.91
C ALA A 28 -1.69 -11.39 -34.63
N ALA A 29 -2.86 -12.03 -34.62
CA ALA A 29 -4.09 -11.48 -35.15
C ALA A 29 -4.64 -10.38 -34.24
N ILE A 30 -4.58 -10.59 -32.92
CA ILE A 30 -4.93 -9.59 -31.91
C ILE A 30 -4.08 -8.33 -32.10
N HIS A 31 -2.76 -8.48 -32.25
CA HIS A 31 -1.85 -7.37 -32.52
C HIS A 31 -2.27 -6.53 -33.73
N ARG A 32 -2.57 -7.18 -34.86
CA ARG A 32 -2.99 -6.47 -36.08
C ARG A 32 -4.30 -5.71 -35.86
N ARG A 33 -5.30 -6.32 -35.23
CA ARG A 33 -6.58 -5.67 -34.92
C ARG A 33 -6.40 -4.47 -34.01
N MET A 34 -5.59 -4.61 -32.95
CA MET A 34 -5.32 -3.51 -32.02
C MET A 34 -4.63 -2.34 -32.73
N MET A 35 -3.63 -2.62 -33.59
CA MET A 35 -2.94 -1.62 -34.38
C MET A 35 -3.89 -0.87 -35.34
N THR A 36 -4.86 -1.56 -35.95
CA THR A 36 -5.85 -0.92 -36.84
C THR A 36 -6.85 -0.03 -36.09
N VAL A 37 -7.24 -0.38 -34.87
CA VAL A 37 -8.30 0.33 -34.12
C VAL A 37 -7.74 1.49 -33.27
N TYR A 38 -6.56 1.31 -32.69
CA TYR A 38 -5.96 2.24 -31.71
C TYR A 38 -4.74 3.01 -32.26
N GLU A 39 -4.31 2.70 -33.48
CA GLU A 39 -3.23 3.36 -34.23
C GLU A 39 -1.95 3.56 -33.42
N GLU A 40 -1.67 4.78 -32.96
CA GLU A 40 -0.42 5.14 -32.26
C GLU A 40 -0.52 4.99 -30.74
N LYS A 41 -1.73 5.00 -30.16
CA LYS A 41 -1.96 5.04 -28.70
C LYS A 41 -2.19 3.67 -28.06
N TRP A 42 -1.71 2.60 -28.70
CA TRP A 42 -2.00 1.23 -28.29
C TRP A 42 -0.88 0.57 -27.47
N VAL A 43 -1.25 -0.45 -26.70
CA VAL A 43 -0.30 -1.24 -25.89
C VAL A 43 0.68 -2.02 -26.77
N SER A 44 1.98 -1.99 -26.46
CA SER A 44 3.01 -2.65 -27.28
C SER A 44 2.77 -4.16 -27.52
N ASP A 45 3.34 -4.73 -28.60
CA ASP A 45 3.30 -6.18 -28.90
C ASP A 45 3.69 -7.04 -27.69
N LYS A 46 4.75 -6.64 -26.98
CA LYS A 46 5.20 -7.30 -25.75
C LYS A 46 4.10 -7.33 -24.67
N SER A 47 3.35 -6.24 -24.54
CA SER A 47 2.22 -6.16 -23.62
C SER A 47 1.07 -7.07 -24.04
N VAL A 48 0.72 -7.10 -25.33
CA VAL A 48 -0.32 -8.01 -25.85
C VAL A 48 0.04 -9.47 -25.58
N ARG A 49 1.27 -9.90 -25.88
CA ARG A 49 1.73 -11.26 -25.60
C ARG A 49 1.68 -11.60 -24.12
N LYS A 50 2.15 -10.68 -23.26
CA LYS A 50 2.12 -10.86 -21.80
C LYS A 50 0.69 -11.02 -21.28
N TRP A 51 -0.24 -10.17 -21.72
CA TRP A 51 -1.62 -10.20 -21.26
C TRP A 51 -2.40 -11.38 -21.82
N SER A 52 -2.22 -11.71 -23.11
CA SER A 52 -2.81 -12.90 -23.73
C SER A 52 -2.36 -14.17 -23.00
N ALA A 53 -1.08 -14.32 -22.68
CA ALA A 53 -0.58 -15.44 -21.88
C ALA A 53 -1.21 -15.51 -20.47
N ARG A 54 -1.36 -14.35 -19.81
CA ARG A 54 -2.01 -14.27 -18.48
C ARG A 54 -3.48 -14.69 -18.53
N PHE A 55 -4.23 -14.25 -19.54
CA PHE A 55 -5.62 -14.63 -19.73
C PHE A 55 -5.76 -16.10 -20.11
N HIS A 56 -4.86 -16.63 -20.92
CA HIS A 56 -4.80 -18.06 -21.23
C HIS A 56 -4.52 -18.92 -19.98
N ALA A 57 -3.74 -18.40 -19.04
CA ALA A 57 -3.50 -19.01 -17.73
C ALA A 57 -4.68 -18.86 -16.73
N GLY A 58 -5.84 -18.34 -17.16
CA GLY A 58 -7.05 -18.25 -16.36
C GLY A 58 -7.20 -16.98 -15.51
N ARG A 59 -6.35 -15.97 -15.70
CA ARG A 59 -6.55 -14.66 -15.04
C ARG A 59 -7.80 -13.98 -15.58
N GLU A 60 -8.59 -13.35 -14.72
CA GLU A 60 -9.77 -12.55 -15.14
C GLU A 60 -9.57 -11.04 -15.01
N SER A 61 -8.70 -10.61 -14.09
CA SER A 61 -8.47 -9.18 -13.83
C SER A 61 -7.66 -8.52 -14.93
N VAL A 62 -8.09 -7.31 -15.29
CA VAL A 62 -7.51 -6.47 -16.35
C VAL A 62 -6.54 -5.43 -15.78
N GLY A 63 -6.78 -5.03 -14.52
CA GLY A 63 -5.90 -4.15 -13.76
C GLY A 63 -4.56 -4.79 -13.46
N ASP A 64 -3.57 -3.94 -13.18
CA ASP A 64 -2.26 -4.40 -12.73
C ASP A 64 -2.36 -5.17 -11.40
N ASP A 65 -1.41 -6.09 -11.19
CA ASP A 65 -1.25 -6.73 -9.90
C ASP A 65 -0.91 -5.67 -8.86
N GLN A 66 -1.43 -5.83 -7.64
CA GLN A 66 -1.00 -5.00 -6.53
C GLN A 66 0.51 -5.11 -6.43
N LYS A 67 1.21 -4.03 -6.75
CA LYS A 67 2.66 -4.00 -6.69
C LYS A 67 3.01 -4.19 -5.22
N PRO A 68 3.90 -5.14 -4.87
CA PRO A 68 4.43 -5.15 -3.52
C PRO A 68 5.11 -3.81 -3.31
N ASP A 69 4.48 -2.94 -2.52
CA ASP A 69 5.07 -1.67 -2.16
C ASP A 69 6.41 -1.98 -1.52
N GLN A 70 7.49 -1.41 -2.04
CA GLN A 70 8.85 -1.64 -1.55
C GLN A 70 8.96 -1.31 -0.05
N ALA A 71 8.05 -0.50 0.48
CA ALA A 71 7.87 -0.26 1.91
C ALA A 71 7.49 -1.53 2.70
N ASN A 72 6.64 -2.40 2.15
CA ASN A 72 6.20 -3.64 2.81
C ASN A 72 7.32 -4.69 2.89
N THR A 73 8.25 -4.71 1.93
CA THR A 73 9.35 -5.69 1.91
C THR A 73 10.38 -5.44 3.02
N VAL A 74 10.53 -4.20 3.50
CA VAL A 74 11.44 -3.87 4.62
C VAL A 74 10.77 -4.11 5.97
N MET A 75 9.45 -4.34 6.00
CA MET A 75 8.64 -4.47 7.21
C MET A 75 8.38 -5.93 7.57
N THR A 76 9.39 -6.62 8.08
CA THR A 76 9.18 -7.90 8.76
C THR A 76 8.27 -7.66 9.97
N SER A 77 7.31 -8.56 10.22
CA SER A 77 6.43 -8.55 11.40
C SER A 77 7.18 -8.25 12.70
N ASP A 78 8.35 -8.87 12.85
CA ASP A 78 9.22 -8.73 14.02
C ASP A 78 9.68 -7.29 14.27
N LEU A 79 9.88 -6.51 13.20
CA LEU A 79 10.28 -5.11 13.30
C LEU A 79 9.10 -4.23 13.75
N ILE A 80 7.88 -4.58 13.33
CA ILE A 80 6.65 -3.90 13.75
C ILE A 80 6.40 -4.16 15.24
N ASP A 81 6.56 -5.40 15.68
CA ASP A 81 6.38 -5.78 17.09
C ASP A 81 7.42 -5.10 17.99
N LYS A 82 8.70 -5.11 17.61
CA LYS A 82 9.76 -4.36 18.32
C LYS A 82 9.46 -2.85 18.39
N LYS A 83 8.89 -2.25 17.34
CA LYS A 83 8.46 -0.84 17.35
C LYS A 83 7.32 -0.62 18.34
N ASN A 84 6.33 -1.50 18.34
CA ASN A 84 5.19 -1.42 19.25
C ASN A 84 5.65 -1.53 20.72
N ASP A 85 6.54 -2.46 21.03
CA ASP A 85 7.07 -2.66 22.38
C ASP A 85 7.86 -1.44 22.87
N LEU A 86 8.71 -0.86 22.01
CA LEU A 86 9.44 0.36 22.34
C LEU A 86 8.49 1.53 22.64
N VAL A 87 7.47 1.74 21.82
CA VAL A 87 6.47 2.80 22.03
C VAL A 87 5.63 2.53 23.29
N ARG A 88 5.35 1.28 23.61
CA ARG A 88 4.58 0.91 24.82
C ARG A 88 5.39 1.06 26.11
N SER A 89 6.68 0.76 26.05
CA SER A 89 7.61 0.91 27.18
C SER A 89 7.82 2.37 27.58
N ASP A 90 7.94 3.27 26.59
CA ASP A 90 8.06 4.70 26.81
C ASP A 90 7.12 5.49 25.88
N ARG A 91 6.02 5.98 26.47
CA ARG A 91 5.01 6.77 25.75
C ARG A 91 5.51 8.16 25.32
N ARG A 92 6.71 8.58 25.73
CA ARG A 92 7.34 9.86 25.37
C ARG A 92 8.45 9.71 24.33
N VAL A 93 8.68 8.51 23.80
CA VAL A 93 9.71 8.27 22.78
C VAL A 93 9.44 9.08 21.50
N THR A 94 10.49 9.64 20.91
CA THR A 94 10.41 10.38 19.64
C THR A 94 10.66 9.46 18.45
N LEU A 95 10.07 9.79 17.30
CA LEU A 95 10.27 9.04 16.05
C LEU A 95 11.74 9.00 15.62
N ARG A 96 12.51 10.07 15.86
CA ARG A 96 13.96 10.09 15.59
C ARG A 96 14.72 9.10 16.47
N MET A 97 14.35 8.99 17.74
CA MET A 97 14.99 8.07 18.65
C MET A 97 14.67 6.62 18.31
N LEU A 98 13.45 6.34 17.84
CA LEU A 98 13.08 5.03 17.30
C LEU A 98 13.84 4.69 16.02
N ALA A 99 14.00 5.66 15.10
CA ALA A 99 14.79 5.50 13.89
C ALA A 99 16.23 5.10 14.19
N LEU A 100 16.87 5.79 15.15
CA LEU A 100 18.22 5.46 15.60
C LEU A 100 18.32 4.10 16.29
N LYS A 101 17.38 3.77 17.19
CA LYS A 101 17.40 2.49 17.94
C LYS A 101 17.21 1.27 17.05
N LEU A 102 16.50 1.43 15.95
CA LEU A 102 16.11 0.34 15.06
C LEU A 102 16.88 0.33 13.74
N ASP A 103 17.79 1.29 13.56
CA ASP A 103 18.55 1.51 12.33
C ASP A 103 17.66 1.58 11.08
N VAL A 104 16.57 2.35 11.17
CA VAL A 104 15.61 2.52 10.08
C VAL A 104 15.43 4.00 9.76
N SER A 105 15.13 4.31 8.50
CA SER A 105 14.81 5.67 8.09
C SER A 105 13.63 6.24 8.90
N TYR A 106 13.68 7.56 9.12
CA TYR A 106 12.62 8.29 9.83
C TYR A 106 11.24 8.11 9.17
N GLY A 107 11.17 8.21 7.83
CA GLY A 107 9.92 8.10 7.09
C GLY A 107 9.28 6.73 7.28
N THR A 108 10.10 5.68 7.24
CA THR A 108 9.65 4.32 7.49
C THR A 108 9.09 4.14 8.91
N VAL A 109 9.75 4.71 9.93
CA VAL A 109 9.22 4.69 11.31
C VAL A 109 7.89 5.44 11.40
N TRP A 110 7.79 6.60 10.74
CA TRP A 110 6.56 7.39 10.69
C TRP A 110 5.39 6.59 10.11
N THR A 111 5.57 5.98 8.93
CA THR A 111 4.54 5.17 8.26
C THR A 111 4.07 4.02 9.15
N ILE A 112 4.97 3.34 9.85
CA ILE A 112 4.57 2.22 10.72
C ILE A 112 3.83 2.72 11.96
N VAL A 113 4.31 3.77 12.61
CA VAL A 113 3.69 4.26 13.85
C VAL A 113 2.29 4.81 13.55
N HIS A 114 2.13 5.52 12.43
CA HIS A 114 0.87 6.15 12.05
C HIS A 114 -0.09 5.23 11.28
N ASP A 115 0.38 4.51 10.25
CA ASP A 115 -0.48 3.70 9.39
C ASP A 115 -0.58 2.25 9.89
N GLY A 116 0.55 1.68 10.31
CA GLY A 116 0.62 0.29 10.81
C GLY A 116 0.02 0.11 12.20
N LEU A 117 0.55 0.83 13.20
CA LEU A 117 0.15 0.73 14.61
C LEU A 117 -0.99 1.68 14.98
N ARG A 118 -1.31 2.64 14.10
CA ARG A 118 -2.38 3.64 14.29
C ARG A 118 -2.21 4.50 15.54
N PHE A 119 -0.97 4.69 16.00
CA PHE A 119 -0.70 5.62 17.09
C PHE A 119 -0.81 7.06 16.63
N ARG A 120 -1.22 7.91 17.57
CA ARG A 120 -1.31 9.36 17.39
C ARG A 120 -0.53 10.06 18.48
N LYS A 121 0.13 11.15 18.13
CA LYS A 121 0.78 12.02 19.11
C LYS A 121 -0.30 12.75 19.90
N VAL A 122 -0.24 12.64 21.22
CA VAL A 122 -1.12 13.37 22.15
C VAL A 122 -0.24 14.22 23.06
N CYS A 123 -0.67 15.44 23.37
CA CYS A 123 0.02 16.29 24.34
C CYS A 123 -0.27 15.79 25.76
N ALA A 124 0.74 15.77 26.61
CA ALA A 124 0.55 15.47 28.03
C ALA A 124 -0.32 16.55 28.67
N ALA A 125 -1.25 16.14 29.55
CA ALA A 125 -2.02 17.08 30.36
C ALA A 125 -1.14 17.71 31.45
N TRP A 126 -1.37 18.99 31.71
CA TRP A 126 -0.72 19.67 32.83
C TRP A 126 -1.26 19.13 34.16
N VAL A 127 -0.35 18.76 35.05
CA VAL A 127 -0.69 18.33 36.41
C VAL A 127 -0.21 19.42 37.36
N LEU A 128 -1.14 20.05 38.08
CA LEU A 128 -0.88 21.22 38.94
C LEU A 128 0.19 20.97 40.02
N LYS A 129 0.23 19.76 40.57
CA LYS A 129 1.17 19.39 41.63
C LYS A 129 1.48 17.89 41.60
N GLN A 130 2.74 17.55 41.87
CA GLN A 130 3.14 16.17 42.15
C GLN A 130 2.66 15.79 43.55
N LEU A 131 1.68 14.88 43.62
CA LEU A 131 1.10 14.42 44.88
C LEU A 131 1.97 13.36 45.52
N THR A 132 2.13 13.45 46.84
CA THR A 132 2.72 12.36 47.65
C THR A 132 1.72 11.21 47.77
N ASP A 133 2.20 10.00 48.08
CA ASP A 133 1.32 8.84 48.21
C ASP A 133 0.31 8.99 49.35
N GLN A 134 0.69 9.67 50.44
CA GLN A 134 -0.25 10.02 51.51
C GLN A 134 -1.36 10.96 51.01
N GLN A 135 -1.03 11.97 50.21
CA GLN A 135 -2.02 12.87 49.61
C GLN A 135 -2.96 12.14 48.64
N LYS A 136 -2.45 11.18 47.86
CA LYS A 136 -3.28 10.34 46.99
C LYS A 136 -4.26 9.49 47.81
N LYS A 137 -3.78 8.83 48.87
CA LYS A 137 -4.63 8.02 49.77
C LYS A 137 -5.73 8.84 50.42
N LEU A 138 -5.42 10.03 50.92
CA LEU A 138 -6.42 10.93 51.51
C LEU A 138 -7.48 11.34 50.47
N ARG A 139 -7.08 11.70 49.25
CA ARG A 139 -8.03 12.07 48.19
C ARG A 139 -8.93 10.91 47.75
N MET A 140 -8.39 9.69 47.67
CA MET A 140 -9.17 8.50 47.34
C MET A 140 -10.11 8.09 48.48
N GLY A 141 -9.66 8.22 49.74
CA GLY A 141 -10.47 7.89 50.92
C GLY A 141 -11.59 8.90 51.23
N LEU A 142 -11.44 10.15 50.78
CA LEU A 142 -12.48 11.19 50.86
C LEU A 142 -13.54 11.07 49.74
N ALA A 143 -13.37 10.14 48.79
CA ALA A 143 -14.27 9.92 47.66
C ALA A 143 -15.21 8.71 47.84
N LEU A 144 -15.28 8.15 49.06
CA LEU A 144 -16.26 7.15 49.51
C LEU A 144 -17.24 7.81 50.49
#